data_AF-A0A946E4K3-F1
#
_entry.id   AF-A0A946E4K3-F1
#
_cell.length_a   1.000
_cell.length_b   1.000
_cell.length_c   1.000
_cell.angle_alpha   90.00
_cell.angle_beta   90.00
_cell.angle_gamma   90.00
#
_symmetry.space_group_name_H-M   'P 1'
#
loop_
_entity.id
_entity.type
_entity.pdbx_description
1 polymer ?
#
loop_
_entity_poly.entity_id
_entity_poly.type
_entity_poly.pdbx_seq_one_letter_code
_entity_poly.pdbx_strand_id
1 'polypeptide(L)'
;MKREILLGAITIILTLNVSAIDLNPFFKYKHEKEIYVVKKEFGIKKIVIPFYFNKASTSFDLKQLLRIRPGMIRKITYTYADNISKLSQKELNRKRITILSDAFSRRLDKHAREILYETCIQTKAEARRQLFTGFVISFELPNQNLGNALESALNYDSKTSHPKKIKSIFQIDTLIEYDYHLYRYENHSHGEFKIAINKLKKYSYWKNRVIVTDVTGSMYPYTKQILLWLKLNYTKHSNQSYVFFNDGDGPKTKKYIGKTGGIYYCKNSDGFNNILKTAAKAMNNSKGNIDLVENDLEAIDKGCEKFWQAKNIVLIADNNAPPRDTALLVNIDKPVHVILCGVKDDRAIRTAYLNLAYKTNGSIHTMEQDLLFITQSNEGKTFTFMGNNYIVRNGKLERYEKT
;
A
#
# COMPACT_ATOMS: atom_id res chain seq x y z
N MET A 1 37.87 -20.50 -40.29
CA MET A 1 38.35 -19.50 -39.31
C MET A 1 37.38 -18.37 -38.93
N LYS A 2 36.25 -18.11 -39.62
CA LYS A 2 35.28 -17.05 -39.22
C LYS A 2 33.99 -17.53 -38.54
N ARG A 3 33.74 -18.85 -38.45
CA ARG A 3 32.56 -19.42 -37.77
C ARG A 3 32.80 -19.87 -36.32
N GLU A 4 34.04 -20.15 -35.94
CA GLU A 4 34.37 -20.59 -34.56
C GLU A 4 34.52 -19.42 -33.58
N ILE A 5 34.96 -18.25 -34.05
CA ILE A 5 35.04 -17.04 -33.20
C ILE A 5 33.63 -16.52 -32.85
N LEU A 6 32.63 -16.74 -33.71
CA LEU A 6 31.25 -16.32 -33.44
C LEU A 6 30.54 -17.24 -32.44
N LEU A 7 30.87 -18.55 -32.43
CA LEU A 7 30.38 -19.45 -31.39
C LEU A 7 31.03 -19.14 -30.03
N GLY A 8 32.33 -18.83 -29.99
CA GLY A 8 33.03 -18.40 -28.77
C GLY A 8 32.45 -17.11 -28.17
N ALA A 9 32.07 -16.14 -29.01
CA ALA A 9 31.45 -14.89 -28.54
C ALA A 9 29.99 -15.08 -28.07
N ILE A 10 29.25 -16.03 -28.65
CA ILE A 10 27.87 -16.35 -28.23
C ILE A 10 27.85 -17.18 -26.94
N THR A 11 28.88 -18.00 -26.67
CA THR A 11 28.99 -18.74 -25.40
C THR A 11 29.48 -17.84 -24.25
N ILE A 12 30.25 -16.78 -24.52
CA ILE A 12 30.73 -15.83 -23.49
C ILE A 12 29.65 -14.83 -23.04
N ILE A 13 28.56 -14.66 -23.81
CA ILE A 13 27.40 -13.83 -23.39
C ILE A 13 26.48 -14.59 -22.40
N LEU A 14 26.74 -15.87 -22.12
CA LEU A 14 25.92 -16.72 -21.24
C LEU A 14 26.43 -16.89 -19.80
N THR A 15 27.51 -16.21 -19.39
CA THR A 15 27.98 -16.23 -17.99
C THR A 15 28.49 -14.89 -17.51
N LEU A 16 27.79 -13.79 -17.81
CA LEU A 16 27.70 -12.75 -16.80
C LEU A 16 26.71 -13.29 -15.76
N ASN A 17 27.23 -13.84 -14.67
CA ASN A 17 26.47 -14.02 -13.43
C ASN A 17 26.03 -12.64 -12.97
N VAL A 18 24.94 -12.13 -13.54
CA VAL A 18 24.39 -10.86 -13.12
C VAL A 18 23.61 -11.14 -11.86
N SER A 19 24.27 -10.96 -10.72
CA SER A 19 23.75 -11.28 -9.40
C SER A 19 22.42 -10.59 -9.15
N ALA A 20 21.43 -11.34 -8.64
CA ALA A 20 20.20 -10.77 -8.13
C ALA A 20 20.48 -9.78 -6.99
N ILE A 21 19.58 -8.83 -6.77
CA ILE A 21 19.69 -7.89 -5.65
C ILE A 21 19.69 -8.64 -4.30
N ASP A 22 20.69 -8.41 -3.45
CA ASP A 22 20.66 -9.03 -2.11
C ASP A 22 19.49 -8.48 -1.29
N LEU A 23 18.53 -9.35 -0.97
CA LEU A 23 17.35 -8.99 -0.18
C LEU A 23 17.60 -9.02 1.33
N ASN A 24 18.69 -9.64 1.81
CA ASN A 24 18.98 -9.75 3.24
C ASN A 24 19.00 -8.40 3.98
N PRO A 25 19.60 -7.33 3.43
CA PRO A 25 19.61 -6.03 4.08
C PRO A 25 18.23 -5.39 4.23
N PHE A 26 17.21 -5.86 3.52
CA PHE A 26 15.86 -5.30 3.61
C PHE A 26 15.05 -5.89 4.78
N PHE A 27 15.31 -7.14 5.20
CA PHE A 27 14.63 -7.81 6.32
C PHE A 27 15.14 -7.36 7.70
N LYS A 28 15.22 -6.05 7.94
CA LYS A 28 15.69 -5.48 9.23
C LYS A 28 14.63 -5.53 10.32
N TYR A 29 13.36 -5.41 9.95
CA TYR A 29 12.25 -5.34 10.89
C TYR A 29 11.84 -6.74 11.35
N LYS A 30 11.88 -6.96 12.66
CA LYS A 30 11.53 -8.23 13.29
C LYS A 30 10.47 -7.98 14.34
N HIS A 31 9.46 -8.84 14.38
CA HIS A 31 8.48 -8.85 15.45
C HIS A 31 8.15 -10.29 15.83
N GLU A 32 7.78 -10.48 17.09
CA GLU A 32 7.42 -11.78 17.63
C GLU A 32 5.90 -11.92 17.70
N LYS A 33 5.41 -13.11 17.40
CA LYS A 33 4.02 -13.52 17.60
C LYS A 33 4.00 -14.97 18.05
N GLU A 34 2.99 -15.38 18.81
CA GLU A 34 2.81 -16.81 19.08
C GLU A 34 2.68 -17.61 17.78
N ILE A 35 1.81 -17.16 16.88
CA ILE A 35 1.55 -17.78 15.58
C ILE A 35 1.37 -16.70 14.51
N TYR A 36 1.96 -16.92 13.33
CA TYR A 36 1.73 -16.07 12.17
C TYR A 36 0.40 -16.43 11.50
N VAL A 37 -0.40 -15.41 11.20
CA VAL A 37 -1.73 -15.52 10.60
C VAL A 37 -1.76 -14.76 9.29
N VAL A 38 -2.10 -15.44 8.20
CA VAL A 38 -2.34 -14.79 6.90
C VAL A 38 -3.71 -14.13 6.95
N LYS A 39 -3.75 -12.83 6.65
CA LYS A 39 -4.99 -12.02 6.67
C LYS A 39 -5.52 -11.77 5.27
N LYS A 40 -6.84 -11.79 5.08
CA LYS A 40 -7.48 -11.34 3.84
C LYS A 40 -7.49 -9.82 3.77
N GLU A 41 -6.96 -9.28 2.69
CA GLU A 41 -6.97 -7.84 2.40
C GLU A 41 -7.70 -7.59 1.08
N PHE A 42 -8.53 -6.55 1.03
CA PHE A 42 -9.24 -6.21 -0.21
C PHE A 42 -8.25 -5.65 -1.23
N GLY A 43 -8.33 -6.08 -2.48
CA GLY A 43 -7.41 -5.63 -3.53
C GLY A 43 -6.01 -6.25 -3.51
N ILE A 44 -5.68 -7.05 -2.48
CA ILE A 44 -4.36 -7.66 -2.33
C ILE A 44 -4.48 -9.18 -2.50
N LYS A 45 -3.71 -9.72 -3.44
CA LYS A 45 -3.43 -11.15 -3.54
C LYS A 45 -2.19 -11.49 -2.71
N LYS A 46 -2.16 -12.73 -2.22
CA LYS A 46 -1.02 -13.27 -1.49
C LYS A 46 -0.55 -14.57 -2.14
N ILE A 47 0.75 -14.72 -2.28
CA ILE A 47 1.42 -15.98 -2.62
C ILE A 47 2.21 -16.42 -1.40
N VAL A 48 1.98 -17.64 -0.95
CA VAL A 48 2.69 -18.25 0.17
C VAL A 48 3.71 -19.25 -0.36
N ILE A 49 4.96 -19.14 0.10
CA ILE A 49 6.08 -19.97 -0.35
C ILE A 49 6.62 -20.71 0.87
N PRO A 50 6.20 -21.96 1.10
CA PRO A 50 6.67 -22.75 2.24
C PRO A 50 8.13 -23.17 2.07
N PHE A 51 8.92 -23.14 3.15
CA PHE A 51 10.29 -23.61 3.22
C PHE A 51 10.45 -24.57 4.38
N TYR A 52 11.01 -25.76 4.14
CA TYR A 52 11.21 -26.80 5.16
C TYR A 52 11.80 -26.22 6.45
N PHE A 53 11.20 -26.51 7.61
CA PHE A 53 11.56 -25.89 8.90
C PHE A 53 13.07 -25.82 9.16
N ASN A 54 13.82 -26.87 8.83
CA ASN A 54 15.26 -26.99 9.06
C ASN A 54 16.12 -26.98 7.77
N LYS A 55 15.55 -26.66 6.60
CA LYS A 55 16.29 -26.60 5.33
C LYS A 55 16.06 -25.30 4.57
N ALA A 56 17.03 -24.92 3.76
CA ALA A 56 16.90 -23.85 2.78
C ALA A 56 16.41 -24.43 1.45
N SER A 57 15.28 -25.12 1.47
CA SER A 57 14.65 -25.66 0.26
C SER A 57 13.14 -25.60 0.37
N THR A 58 12.48 -25.60 -0.78
CA THR A 58 11.03 -25.54 -0.94
C THR A 58 10.62 -26.51 -2.04
N SER A 59 9.46 -27.14 -1.89
CA SER A 59 8.76 -27.89 -2.95
C SER A 59 7.93 -26.97 -3.86
N PHE A 60 7.78 -25.69 -3.50
CA PHE A 60 7.05 -24.71 -4.29
C PHE A 60 7.79 -24.40 -5.58
N ASP A 61 7.09 -24.42 -6.71
CA ASP A 61 7.65 -24.00 -8.00
C ASP A 61 7.87 -22.47 -8.02
N LEU A 62 9.11 -22.06 -7.72
CA LEU A 62 9.52 -20.66 -7.69
C LEU A 62 9.38 -19.95 -9.04
N LYS A 63 9.26 -20.66 -10.17
CA LYS A 63 9.00 -20.04 -11.48
C LYS A 63 7.63 -19.34 -11.52
N GLN A 64 6.70 -19.71 -10.64
CA GLN A 64 5.43 -19.00 -10.52
C GLN A 64 5.58 -17.52 -10.15
N LEU A 65 6.69 -17.13 -9.50
CA LEU A 65 7.00 -15.74 -9.17
C LEU A 65 7.25 -14.87 -10.41
N LEU A 66 7.61 -15.48 -11.54
CA LEU A 66 7.78 -14.79 -12.82
C LEU A 66 6.46 -14.15 -13.31
N ARG A 67 5.31 -14.69 -12.89
CA ARG A 67 3.98 -14.16 -13.24
C ARG A 67 3.60 -12.91 -12.45
N ILE A 68 4.27 -12.66 -11.31
CA ILE A 68 4.04 -11.46 -10.49
C ILE A 68 4.79 -10.30 -11.14
N ARG A 69 4.13 -9.15 -11.29
CA ARG A 69 4.80 -7.91 -11.70
C ARG A 69 5.48 -7.29 -10.48
N PRO A 70 6.81 -7.08 -10.49
CA PRO A 70 7.56 -6.53 -9.36
C PRO A 70 6.97 -5.25 -8.76
N GLY A 71 6.58 -4.28 -9.60
CA GLY A 71 5.99 -3.01 -9.13
C GLY A 71 4.63 -3.13 -8.45
N MET A 72 3.97 -4.30 -8.52
CA MET A 72 2.71 -4.56 -7.80
C MET A 72 2.95 -5.18 -6.41
N ILE A 73 4.19 -5.57 -6.08
CA ILE A 73 4.52 -6.16 -4.79
C ILE A 73 4.56 -5.03 -3.76
N ARG A 74 3.80 -5.18 -2.67
CA ARG A 74 3.75 -4.20 -1.59
C ARG A 74 4.46 -4.68 -0.34
N LYS A 75 4.44 -6.00 -0.10
CA LYS A 75 4.99 -6.57 1.12
C LYS A 75 5.52 -7.97 0.89
N ILE A 76 6.69 -8.26 1.45
CA ILE A 76 7.22 -9.61 1.59
C ILE A 76 7.44 -9.87 3.09
N THR A 77 6.61 -10.75 3.65
CA THR A 77 6.76 -11.23 5.02
C THR A 77 7.54 -12.53 5.00
N TYR A 78 8.68 -12.57 5.68
CA TYR A 78 9.38 -13.81 6.00
C TYR A 78 8.94 -14.28 7.39
N THR A 79 8.66 -15.56 7.55
CA THR A 79 8.30 -16.12 8.85
C THR A 79 8.97 -17.45 9.10
N TYR A 80 9.34 -17.68 10.36
CA TYR A 80 9.94 -18.92 10.84
C TYR A 80 9.63 -19.09 12.32
N ALA A 81 9.66 -20.33 12.81
CA ALA A 81 9.54 -20.61 14.24
C ALA A 81 10.89 -20.45 14.95
N ASP A 82 10.88 -19.88 16.15
CA ASP A 82 12.10 -19.64 16.89
C ASP A 82 12.84 -20.94 17.21
N ASN A 83 14.16 -20.92 17.07
CA ASN A 83 15.02 -22.08 17.21
C ASN A 83 16.09 -21.80 18.28
N ILE A 84 16.49 -22.85 18.99
CA ILE A 84 17.43 -22.79 20.11
C ILE A 84 18.82 -22.35 19.60
N SER A 85 19.25 -22.84 18.42
CA SER A 85 20.51 -22.42 17.81
C SER A 85 20.35 -21.15 16.96
N LYS A 86 20.63 -19.99 17.55
CA LYS A 86 20.51 -18.69 16.87
C LYS A 86 21.46 -18.53 15.68
N LEU A 87 22.69 -19.06 15.77
CA LEU A 87 23.68 -19.01 14.68
C LEU A 87 23.22 -19.84 13.47
N SER A 88 22.79 -21.09 13.70
CA SER A 88 22.26 -21.95 12.64
C SER A 88 21.01 -21.34 12.00
N GLN A 89 20.12 -20.78 12.82
CA GLN A 89 18.91 -20.12 12.32
C GLN A 89 19.23 -18.89 11.46
N LYS A 90 20.22 -18.08 11.85
CA LYS A 90 20.66 -16.91 11.06
C LYS A 90 21.15 -17.32 9.67
N GLU A 91 21.99 -18.35 9.60
CA GLU A 91 22.51 -18.85 8.32
C GLU A 91 21.42 -19.46 7.46
N LEU A 92 20.51 -20.21 8.07
CA LEU A 92 19.36 -20.80 7.39
C LEU A 92 18.44 -19.72 6.79
N ASN A 93 18.15 -18.67 7.56
CA ASN A 93 17.36 -17.53 7.11
C ASN A 93 18.03 -16.81 5.92
N ARG A 94 19.35 -16.58 5.99
CA ARG A 94 20.11 -15.94 4.92
C ARG A 94 20.02 -16.71 3.62
N LYS A 95 20.19 -18.03 3.67
CA LYS A 95 20.07 -18.91 2.50
C LYS A 95 18.67 -18.87 1.88
N ARG A 96 17.61 -18.90 2.70
CA ARG A 96 16.22 -18.82 2.20
C ARG A 96 15.91 -17.49 1.52
N ILE A 97 16.37 -16.37 2.09
CA ILE A 97 16.22 -15.04 1.49
C ILE A 97 16.98 -14.94 0.17
N THR A 98 18.17 -15.55 0.10
CA THR A 98 18.96 -15.62 -1.14
C THR A 98 18.21 -16.39 -2.23
N ILE A 99 17.65 -17.56 -1.91
CA ILE A 99 16.84 -18.35 -2.86
C ILE A 99 15.63 -17.56 -3.37
N LEU A 100 14.95 -16.81 -2.49
CA LEU A 100 13.86 -15.94 -2.91
C LEU A 100 14.36 -14.83 -3.86
N SER A 101 15.49 -14.20 -3.54
CA SER A 101 16.08 -13.18 -4.39
C SER A 101 16.41 -13.72 -5.78
N ASP A 102 17.08 -14.88 -5.85
CA ASP A 102 17.46 -15.52 -7.10
C ASP A 102 16.23 -15.86 -7.96
N ALA A 103 15.14 -16.29 -7.32
CA ALA A 103 13.87 -16.57 -7.99
C ALA A 103 13.22 -15.33 -8.65
N PHE A 104 13.49 -14.13 -8.13
CA PHE A 104 13.11 -12.88 -8.77
C PHE A 104 14.17 -12.36 -9.76
N SER A 105 15.40 -12.84 -9.65
CA SER A 105 16.55 -12.36 -10.44
C SER A 105 16.64 -10.83 -10.35
N ARG A 106 16.99 -10.13 -11.43
CA ARG A 106 17.05 -8.65 -11.47
C ARG A 106 15.70 -7.95 -11.49
N ARG A 107 14.57 -8.67 -11.49
CA ARG A 107 13.24 -8.08 -11.67
C ARG A 107 12.87 -7.17 -10.49
N LEU A 108 13.46 -7.39 -9.32
CA LEU A 108 13.27 -6.56 -8.13
C LEU A 108 14.22 -5.36 -8.03
N ASP A 109 15.29 -5.26 -8.84
CA ASP A 109 16.33 -4.23 -8.71
C ASP A 109 15.76 -2.81 -8.58
N LYS A 110 14.72 -2.52 -9.36
CA LYS A 110 14.07 -1.20 -9.41
C LYS A 110 13.05 -0.95 -8.29
N HIS A 111 12.53 -2.00 -7.66
CA HIS A 111 11.38 -1.95 -6.76
C HIS A 111 11.70 -2.38 -5.32
N ALA A 112 12.87 -2.98 -5.11
CA ALA A 112 13.22 -3.59 -3.84
C ALA A 112 13.22 -2.59 -2.68
N ARG A 113 13.43 -1.29 -2.93
CA ARG A 113 13.42 -0.26 -1.87
C ARG A 113 12.02 0.17 -1.45
N GLU A 114 10.98 -0.09 -2.25
CA GLU A 114 9.60 0.29 -1.93
C GLU A 114 8.83 -0.81 -1.23
N ILE A 115 9.23 -2.06 -1.44
CA ILE A 115 8.57 -3.21 -0.84
C ILE A 115 8.78 -3.14 0.68
N LEU A 116 7.71 -3.35 1.44
CA LEU A 116 7.83 -3.57 2.87
C LEU A 116 8.34 -4.99 3.13
N TYR A 117 9.48 -5.11 3.81
CA TYR A 117 10.01 -6.38 4.27
C TYR A 117 9.86 -6.47 5.77
N GLU A 118 9.36 -7.60 6.24
CA GLU A 118 9.26 -7.88 7.66
C GLU A 118 9.60 -9.34 7.93
N THR A 119 10.13 -9.58 9.13
CA THR A 119 10.35 -10.90 9.68
C THR A 119 9.37 -11.11 10.84
N CYS A 120 8.57 -12.18 10.77
CA CYS A 120 7.73 -12.62 11.87
C CYS A 120 8.32 -13.89 12.50
N ILE A 121 8.78 -13.77 13.74
CA ILE A 121 9.30 -14.88 14.54
C ILE A 121 8.14 -15.49 15.32
N GLN A 122 7.88 -16.78 15.09
CA GLN A 122 6.80 -17.50 15.76
C GLN A 122 7.32 -18.17 17.03
N THR A 123 6.69 -17.91 18.17
CA THR A 123 7.18 -18.31 19.50
C THR A 123 6.48 -19.55 20.07
N LYS A 124 5.37 -20.01 19.50
CA LYS A 124 4.63 -21.18 19.99
C LYS A 124 5.51 -22.44 20.03
N ALA A 125 5.74 -22.97 21.23
CA ALA A 125 6.75 -24.00 21.45
C ALA A 125 6.29 -25.40 21.04
N GLU A 126 5.02 -25.73 21.27
CA GLU A 126 4.46 -27.08 21.11
C GLU A 126 4.38 -27.53 19.65
N ALA A 127 4.43 -26.58 18.71
CA ALA A 127 4.18 -26.80 17.29
C ALA A 127 5.29 -26.26 16.37
N ARG A 128 6.50 -25.99 16.88
CA ARG A 128 7.56 -25.29 16.11
C ARG A 128 7.83 -25.86 14.71
N ARG A 129 7.76 -27.19 14.55
CA ARG A 129 7.96 -27.87 13.25
C ARG A 129 6.74 -27.77 12.31
N GLN A 130 5.55 -27.61 12.87
CA GLN A 130 4.27 -27.46 12.17
C GLN A 130 3.98 -26.00 11.79
N LEU A 131 4.62 -25.05 12.48
CA LEU A 131 4.47 -23.63 12.20
C LEU A 131 4.99 -23.28 10.81
N PHE A 132 4.23 -22.46 10.09
CA PHE A 132 4.57 -22.02 8.75
C PHE A 132 5.96 -21.35 8.73
N THR A 133 6.88 -21.93 7.96
CA THR A 133 8.19 -21.33 7.70
C THR A 133 8.25 -21.01 6.21
N GLY A 134 8.61 -19.78 5.85
CA GLY A 134 8.60 -19.38 4.44
C GLY A 134 8.25 -17.91 4.23
N PHE A 135 7.83 -17.59 3.01
CA PHE A 135 7.51 -16.22 2.61
C PHE A 135 6.03 -16.05 2.28
N VAL A 136 5.48 -14.88 2.59
CA VAL A 136 4.19 -14.41 2.09
C VAL A 136 4.44 -13.15 1.28
N ILE A 137 4.17 -13.23 -0.02
CA ILE A 137 4.29 -12.11 -0.95
C ILE A 137 2.90 -11.54 -1.18
N SER A 138 2.70 -10.31 -0.72
CA SER A 138 1.47 -9.54 -0.93
C SER A 138 1.65 -8.62 -2.13
N PHE A 139 0.78 -8.73 -3.12
CA PHE A 139 0.80 -7.94 -4.33
C PHE A 139 -0.61 -7.56 -4.78
N GLU A 140 -0.72 -6.43 -5.47
CA GLU A 140 -1.99 -5.90 -5.90
C GLU A 140 -2.67 -6.76 -6.96
N LEU A 141 -4.00 -6.77 -6.92
CA LEU A 141 -4.84 -7.34 -7.97
C LEU A 141 -4.79 -6.47 -9.23
N PRO A 142 -4.59 -7.05 -10.43
CA PRO A 142 -4.74 -6.31 -11.67
C PRO A 142 -6.14 -5.69 -11.77
N ASN A 143 -6.16 -4.40 -12.05
CA ASN A 143 -7.23 -3.43 -11.76
C ASN A 143 -8.58 -3.71 -12.43
N GLN A 144 -8.65 -4.61 -13.42
CA GLN A 144 -9.81 -4.77 -14.32
C GLN A 144 -11.11 -5.29 -13.67
N ASN A 145 -11.08 -5.76 -12.42
CA ASN A 145 -12.26 -6.31 -11.75
C ASN A 145 -12.51 -5.76 -10.33
N LEU A 146 -11.72 -4.79 -9.87
CA LEU A 146 -11.81 -4.37 -8.48
C LEU A 146 -12.99 -3.45 -8.21
N GLY A 147 -13.30 -2.53 -9.14
CA GLY A 147 -14.51 -1.72 -9.07
C GLY A 147 -15.77 -2.60 -9.04
N ASN A 148 -15.81 -3.65 -9.87
CA ASN A 148 -16.92 -4.61 -9.89
C ASN A 148 -16.99 -5.44 -8.60
N ALA A 149 -15.85 -5.89 -8.07
CA ALA A 149 -15.79 -6.61 -6.80
C ALA A 149 -16.20 -5.72 -5.61
N LEU A 150 -15.88 -4.43 -5.67
CA LEU A 150 -16.26 -3.42 -4.69
C LEU A 150 -17.76 -3.12 -4.75
N GLU A 151 -18.30 -2.88 -5.96
CA GLU A 151 -19.73 -2.75 -6.20
C GLU A 151 -20.48 -3.98 -5.71
N SER A 152 -20.00 -5.17 -6.04
CA SER A 152 -20.58 -6.43 -5.58
C SER A 152 -20.50 -6.55 -4.06
N ALA A 153 -19.37 -6.22 -3.44
CA ALA A 153 -19.20 -6.32 -1.98
C ALA A 153 -20.05 -5.30 -1.20
N LEU A 154 -20.30 -4.12 -1.77
CA LEU A 154 -21.11 -3.07 -1.13
C LEU A 154 -22.60 -3.23 -1.40
N ASN A 155 -22.98 -3.87 -2.52
CA ASN A 155 -24.37 -4.19 -2.86
C ASN A 155 -24.78 -5.62 -2.51
N TYR A 156 -23.89 -6.39 -1.87
CA TYR A 156 -24.18 -7.72 -1.37
C TYR A 156 -25.22 -7.62 -0.25
N ASP A 157 -26.46 -8.01 -0.57
CA ASP A 157 -27.51 -8.24 0.40
C ASP A 157 -27.37 -9.68 0.92
N SER A 158 -27.07 -9.83 2.20
CA SER A 158 -26.76 -11.12 2.83
C SER A 158 -27.93 -12.10 2.81
N LYS A 159 -29.14 -11.65 2.43
CA LYS A 159 -30.36 -12.45 2.44
C LYS A 159 -30.66 -13.21 1.14
N THR A 160 -30.07 -12.86 -0.01
CA THR A 160 -30.60 -13.32 -1.32
C THR A 160 -29.59 -13.93 -2.30
N SER A 161 -28.30 -14.03 -1.98
CA SER A 161 -27.34 -14.57 -2.94
C SER A 161 -26.32 -15.52 -2.33
N HIS A 162 -26.33 -16.77 -2.82
CA HIS A 162 -25.26 -17.72 -2.53
C HIS A 162 -23.99 -17.25 -3.26
N PRO A 163 -22.85 -17.12 -2.58
CA PRO A 163 -21.62 -16.66 -3.21
C PRO A 163 -21.20 -17.65 -4.31
N LYS A 164 -21.20 -17.21 -5.57
CA LYS A 164 -20.52 -17.94 -6.65
C LYS A 164 -19.08 -18.15 -6.18
N LYS A 165 -18.64 -19.42 -6.11
CA LYS A 165 -17.29 -19.82 -5.71
C LYS A 165 -16.26 -19.08 -6.59
N ILE A 166 -15.75 -17.94 -6.12
CA ILE A 166 -14.53 -17.35 -6.65
C ILE A 166 -13.42 -18.32 -6.25
N LYS A 167 -12.89 -19.08 -7.22
CA LYS A 167 -11.73 -19.95 -6.98
C LYS A 167 -10.59 -19.06 -6.47
N SER A 168 -10.27 -19.21 -5.19
CA SER A 168 -9.01 -18.71 -4.65
C SER A 168 -7.87 -19.31 -5.47
N ILE A 169 -6.89 -18.49 -5.86
CA ILE A 169 -5.66 -18.99 -6.50
C ILE A 169 -4.77 -19.69 -5.46
N PHE A 170 -5.18 -19.67 -4.19
CA PHE A 170 -4.55 -20.40 -3.10
C PHE A 170 -5.57 -21.33 -2.44
N GLN A 171 -5.30 -22.62 -2.42
CA GLN A 171 -5.90 -23.51 -1.44
C GLN A 171 -4.99 -23.43 -0.21
N ILE A 172 -5.53 -23.01 0.93
CA ILE A 172 -4.85 -23.18 2.23
C ILE A 172 -4.45 -24.67 2.40
N ASP A 173 -5.21 -25.57 1.78
CA ASP A 173 -4.96 -27.01 1.66
C ASP A 173 -3.57 -27.34 1.10
N THR A 174 -2.99 -26.53 0.21
CA THR A 174 -1.64 -26.76 -0.33
C THR A 174 -0.56 -26.65 0.76
N LEU A 175 -0.80 -25.90 1.84
CA LEU A 175 0.13 -25.88 2.98
C LEU A 175 0.04 -27.16 3.81
N ILE A 176 -1.16 -27.73 3.95
CA ILE A 176 -1.40 -29.00 4.61
C ILE A 176 -0.71 -30.14 3.84
N GLU A 177 -0.77 -30.12 2.50
CA GLU A 177 -0.04 -31.07 1.64
C GLU A 177 1.48 -31.04 1.86
N TYR A 178 2.03 -29.90 2.29
CA TYR A 178 3.45 -29.74 2.60
C TYR A 178 3.76 -29.85 4.11
N ASP A 179 2.83 -30.40 4.91
CA ASP A 179 2.95 -30.61 6.36
C ASP A 179 3.07 -29.30 7.18
N TYR A 180 2.56 -28.19 6.63
CA TYR A 180 2.46 -26.89 7.32
C TYR A 180 1.04 -26.62 7.82
N HIS A 181 0.96 -26.17 9.06
CA HIS A 181 -0.29 -25.76 9.68
C HIS A 181 -0.35 -24.23 9.82
N LEU A 182 -1.19 -23.61 8.98
CA LEU A 182 -1.59 -22.21 9.14
C LEU A 182 -2.88 -22.18 9.97
N TYR A 183 -2.73 -21.91 11.27
CA TYR A 183 -3.79 -22.10 12.27
C TYR A 183 -5.05 -21.25 12.06
N ARG A 184 -4.93 -20.12 11.35
CA ARG A 184 -6.06 -19.22 11.11
C ARG A 184 -5.90 -18.45 9.81
N TYR A 185 -7.00 -18.31 9.08
CA TYR A 185 -7.16 -17.29 8.05
C TYR A 185 -8.16 -16.26 8.57
N GLU A 186 -7.69 -15.06 8.88
CA GLU A 186 -8.56 -13.99 9.37
C GLU A 186 -9.17 -13.20 8.22
N ASN A 187 -10.50 -13.11 8.20
CA ASN A 187 -11.21 -12.19 7.33
C ASN A 187 -11.01 -10.76 7.84
N HIS A 188 -10.38 -9.92 7.02
CA HIS A 188 -10.25 -8.46 7.17
C HIS A 188 -9.62 -7.98 8.49
N SER A 189 -8.42 -7.38 8.42
CA SER A 189 -7.75 -6.72 9.56
C SER A 189 -8.61 -5.55 10.09
N HIS A 190 -9.46 -5.81 11.08
CA HIS A 190 -10.43 -4.87 11.68
C HIS A 190 -9.83 -3.50 12.10
N GLY A 191 -8.52 -3.41 12.35
CA GLY A 191 -7.86 -2.18 12.77
C GLY A 191 -7.84 -1.08 11.70
N GLU A 192 -7.49 -1.42 10.45
CA GLU A 192 -7.38 -0.45 9.37
C GLU A 192 -8.74 0.13 8.96
N PHE A 193 -9.81 -0.70 9.05
CA PHE A 193 -11.22 -0.33 8.84
C PHE A 193 -11.69 0.87 9.66
N LYS A 194 -11.03 1.14 10.78
CA LYS A 194 -11.49 2.12 11.77
C LYS A 194 -11.01 3.54 11.45
N ILE A 195 -9.94 3.73 10.67
CA ILE A 195 -9.26 5.03 10.46
C ILE A 195 -10.13 6.02 9.70
N ALA A 196 -10.39 5.73 8.41
CA ALA A 196 -11.17 6.61 7.54
C ALA A 196 -12.59 6.79 8.10
N ILE A 197 -13.18 5.71 8.62
CA ILE A 197 -14.52 5.71 9.21
C ILE A 197 -14.61 6.66 10.42
N ASN A 198 -13.69 6.55 11.38
CA ASN A 198 -13.76 7.34 12.60
C ASN A 198 -13.31 8.78 12.40
N LYS A 199 -12.28 9.04 11.58
CA LYS A 199 -11.83 10.41 11.30
C LYS A 199 -12.87 11.19 10.51
N LEU A 200 -13.43 10.62 9.44
CA LEU A 200 -14.45 11.31 8.66
C LEU A 200 -15.74 11.58 9.48
N LYS A 201 -16.06 10.76 10.49
CA LYS A 201 -17.11 11.06 11.48
C LYS A 201 -16.72 12.21 12.42
N LYS A 202 -15.52 12.16 13.00
CA LYS A 202 -14.98 13.14 13.97
C LYS A 202 -14.84 14.54 13.36
N TYR A 203 -14.54 14.63 12.07
CA TYR A 203 -14.28 15.88 11.35
C TYR A 203 -15.44 16.32 10.44
N SER A 204 -16.68 15.96 10.81
CA SER A 204 -17.90 16.35 10.11
C SER A 204 -18.10 17.87 9.97
N TYR A 205 -17.36 18.68 10.74
CA TYR A 205 -17.38 20.14 10.69
C TYR A 205 -16.63 20.77 9.50
N TRP A 206 -15.85 20.01 8.71
CA TRP A 206 -15.33 20.49 7.42
C TRP A 206 -16.49 20.58 6.41
N LYS A 207 -17.37 21.56 6.58
CA LYS A 207 -18.53 21.82 5.73
C LYS A 207 -18.10 22.34 4.36
N ASN A 208 -18.93 22.12 3.35
CA ASN A 208 -18.68 22.53 1.96
C ASN A 208 -17.31 22.04 1.47
N ARG A 209 -17.16 20.73 1.32
CA ARG A 209 -15.85 20.11 1.07
C ARG A 209 -15.77 19.35 -0.25
N VAL A 210 -14.56 19.26 -0.78
CA VAL A 210 -14.19 18.23 -1.76
C VAL A 210 -13.41 17.13 -1.04
N ILE A 211 -13.87 15.89 -1.16
CA ILE A 211 -13.12 14.72 -0.72
C ILE A 211 -12.32 14.22 -1.92
N VAL A 212 -11.01 14.38 -1.86
CA VAL A 212 -10.04 13.94 -2.86
C VAL A 212 -9.43 12.64 -2.38
N THR A 213 -9.63 11.54 -3.11
CA THR A 213 -9.26 10.20 -2.67
C THR A 213 -8.35 9.53 -3.68
N ASP A 214 -7.18 9.11 -3.22
CA ASP A 214 -6.30 8.20 -3.94
C ASP A 214 -6.99 6.83 -4.05
N VAL A 215 -7.08 6.31 -5.28
CA VAL A 215 -7.60 4.98 -5.58
C VAL A 215 -6.61 4.12 -6.37
N THR A 216 -5.32 4.41 -6.22
CA THR A 216 -4.21 3.54 -6.62
C THR A 216 -4.27 2.20 -5.87
N GLY A 217 -3.45 1.24 -6.32
CA GLY A 217 -3.53 -0.13 -5.81
C GLY A 217 -3.20 -0.26 -4.32
N SER A 218 -2.32 0.59 -3.78
CA SER A 218 -1.93 0.54 -2.38
C SER A 218 -3.04 1.05 -1.48
N MET A 219 -3.92 1.89 -2.03
CA MET A 219 -5.10 2.38 -1.36
C MET A 219 -6.26 1.37 -1.28
N TYR A 220 -6.22 0.26 -2.03
CA TYR A 220 -7.34 -0.68 -2.10
C TYR A 220 -7.88 -1.15 -0.75
N PRO A 221 -7.06 -1.56 0.24
CA PRO A 221 -7.56 -1.94 1.55
C PRO A 221 -8.41 -0.87 2.21
N TYR A 222 -8.11 0.41 1.95
CA TYR A 222 -8.74 1.60 2.53
C TYR A 222 -9.91 2.13 1.67
N THR A 223 -9.81 2.10 0.34
CA THR A 223 -10.86 2.58 -0.58
C THR A 223 -12.21 1.91 -0.31
N LYS A 224 -12.23 0.59 -0.06
CA LYS A 224 -13.46 -0.12 0.30
C LYS A 224 -14.13 0.47 1.55
N GLN A 225 -13.34 0.84 2.53
CA GLN A 225 -13.79 1.35 3.82
C GLN A 225 -14.31 2.77 3.69
N ILE A 226 -13.61 3.60 2.91
CA ILE A 226 -14.00 4.96 2.58
C ILE A 226 -15.37 4.93 1.88
N LEU A 227 -15.57 4.06 0.89
CA LEU A 227 -16.84 3.96 0.19
C LEU A 227 -17.96 3.38 1.05
N LEU A 228 -17.66 2.42 1.93
CA LEU A 228 -18.63 1.93 2.92
C LEU A 228 -19.04 3.04 3.89
N TRP A 229 -18.09 3.85 4.36
CA TRP A 229 -18.36 5.01 5.19
C TRP A 229 -19.26 6.00 4.45
N LEU A 230 -18.91 6.33 3.21
CA LEU A 230 -19.71 7.22 2.37
C LEU A 230 -21.13 6.70 2.21
N LYS A 231 -21.32 5.39 2.03
CA LYS A 231 -22.66 4.76 1.96
C LYS A 231 -23.46 4.97 3.24
N LEU A 232 -22.83 4.68 4.39
CA LEU A 232 -23.46 4.73 5.70
C LEU A 232 -23.76 6.16 6.18
N ASN A 233 -23.05 7.16 5.66
CA ASN A 233 -23.22 8.58 6.03
C ASN A 233 -23.75 9.42 4.86
N TYR A 234 -24.22 8.76 3.80
CA TYR A 234 -24.70 9.43 2.61
C TYR A 234 -25.97 10.22 2.94
N THR A 235 -25.91 11.53 2.70
CA THR A 235 -27.06 12.42 2.81
C THR A 235 -27.15 13.21 1.52
N LYS A 236 -28.20 12.98 0.72
CA LYS A 236 -28.33 13.51 -0.66
C LYS A 236 -28.11 15.03 -0.75
N HIS A 237 -28.57 15.77 0.25
CA HIS A 237 -28.52 17.23 0.27
C HIS A 237 -27.27 17.81 0.94
N SER A 238 -26.29 17.00 1.33
CA SER A 238 -25.03 17.54 1.84
C SER A 238 -24.21 18.20 0.72
N ASN A 239 -23.64 19.36 1.02
CA ASN A 239 -22.79 20.10 0.09
C ASN A 239 -21.37 19.51 0.09
N GLN A 240 -21.22 18.37 -0.58
CA GLN A 240 -19.98 17.61 -0.70
C GLN A 240 -19.76 17.22 -2.16
N SER A 241 -18.50 17.20 -2.58
CA SER A 241 -18.10 16.70 -3.90
C SER A 241 -16.93 15.75 -3.77
N TYR A 242 -16.71 14.91 -4.77
CA TYR A 242 -15.71 13.86 -4.72
C TYR A 242 -14.80 13.92 -5.94
N VAL A 243 -13.52 13.71 -5.67
CA VAL A 243 -12.47 13.53 -6.67
C VAL A 243 -11.79 12.20 -6.36
N PHE A 244 -11.67 11.33 -7.37
CA PHE A 244 -10.90 10.10 -7.29
C PHE A 244 -9.76 10.18 -8.28
N PHE A 245 -8.53 9.86 -7.86
CA PHE A 245 -7.36 9.89 -8.74
C PHE A 245 -6.56 8.60 -8.68
N ASN A 246 -5.86 8.28 -9.77
CA ASN A 246 -5.17 7.01 -9.94
C ASN A 246 -3.74 7.11 -10.52
N ASP A 247 -3.16 8.32 -10.52
CA ASP A 247 -1.86 8.66 -11.12
C ASP A 247 -1.72 8.32 -12.61
N GLY A 248 -2.82 8.55 -13.33
CA GLY A 248 -2.93 8.37 -14.76
C GLY A 248 -3.46 7.00 -15.16
N ASP A 249 -4.22 6.96 -16.26
CA ASP A 249 -4.95 5.76 -16.72
C ASP A 249 -4.06 4.64 -17.32
N GLY A 250 -2.78 4.58 -16.94
CA GLY A 250 -1.90 3.47 -17.21
C GLY A 250 -0.43 3.79 -17.45
N PRO A 251 0.39 2.75 -17.75
CA PRO A 251 1.84 2.85 -17.83
C PRO A 251 2.37 3.66 -19.03
N LYS A 252 1.52 3.99 -20.00
CA LYS A 252 1.87 4.85 -21.14
C LYS A 252 1.59 6.33 -20.87
N THR A 253 0.97 6.66 -19.73
CA THR A 253 0.65 8.04 -19.38
C THR A 253 1.94 8.82 -19.17
N LYS A 254 2.08 9.93 -19.89
CA LYS A 254 3.16 10.88 -19.66
C LYS A 254 2.77 11.75 -18.47
N LYS A 255 3.56 11.69 -17.41
CA LYS A 255 3.21 12.25 -16.10
C LYS A 255 3.91 13.58 -15.86
N TYR A 256 3.52 14.55 -16.66
CA TYR A 256 3.96 15.92 -16.47
C TYR A 256 3.19 16.53 -15.30
N ILE A 257 3.88 17.32 -14.47
CA ILE A 257 3.27 18.03 -13.36
C ILE A 257 2.06 18.82 -13.88
N GLY A 258 0.89 18.60 -13.26
CA GLY A 258 -0.38 19.24 -13.62
C GLY A 258 -1.10 18.67 -14.85
N LYS A 259 -0.57 17.61 -15.47
CA LYS A 259 -1.13 17.00 -16.70
C LYS A 259 -1.00 15.46 -16.72
N THR A 260 -0.89 14.81 -15.56
CA THR A 260 -0.85 13.35 -15.46
C THR A 260 -2.23 12.76 -15.78
N GLY A 261 -3.30 13.44 -15.39
CA GLY A 261 -4.67 12.96 -15.60
C GLY A 261 -5.04 11.80 -14.68
N GLY A 262 -6.00 10.98 -15.11
CA GLY A 262 -6.54 9.92 -14.26
C GLY A 262 -7.35 10.46 -13.08
N ILE A 263 -8.03 11.60 -13.28
CA ILE A 263 -8.81 12.30 -12.25
C ILE A 263 -10.29 12.27 -12.62
N TYR A 264 -11.12 11.83 -11.68
CA TYR A 264 -12.53 11.52 -11.86
C TYR A 264 -13.36 12.26 -10.84
N TYR A 265 -14.53 12.78 -11.25
CA TYR A 265 -15.32 13.71 -10.44
C TYR A 265 -16.77 13.27 -10.35
N CYS A 266 -17.39 13.49 -9.20
CA CYS A 266 -18.84 13.41 -9.05
C CYS A 266 -19.32 14.29 -7.90
N LYS A 267 -20.60 14.71 -7.93
CA LYS A 267 -21.22 15.45 -6.84
C LYS A 267 -21.99 14.51 -5.93
N ASN A 268 -22.13 14.90 -4.67
CA ASN A 268 -22.99 14.17 -3.74
C ASN A 268 -24.46 14.15 -4.18
N SER A 269 -24.94 15.21 -4.84
CA SER A 269 -26.30 15.30 -5.40
C SER A 269 -26.64 14.20 -6.42
N ASP A 270 -25.63 13.61 -7.05
CA ASP A 270 -25.80 12.65 -8.15
C ASP A 270 -26.16 11.24 -7.65
N GLY A 271 -26.24 11.03 -6.33
CA GLY A 271 -26.54 9.72 -5.75
C GLY A 271 -25.29 8.95 -5.35
N PHE A 272 -25.38 8.19 -4.25
CA PHE A 272 -24.30 7.30 -3.81
C PHE A 272 -23.85 6.31 -4.90
N ASN A 273 -24.79 5.80 -5.70
CA ASN A 273 -24.45 4.91 -6.82
C ASN A 273 -23.54 5.58 -7.85
N ASN A 274 -23.68 6.90 -8.09
CA ASN A 274 -22.79 7.62 -8.99
C ASN A 274 -21.39 7.79 -8.39
N ILE A 275 -21.30 8.04 -7.08
CA ILE A 275 -20.03 8.10 -6.35
C ILE A 275 -19.28 6.78 -6.48
N LEU A 276 -19.99 5.67 -6.22
CA LEU A 276 -19.43 4.32 -6.32
C LEU A 276 -18.94 4.00 -7.74
N LYS A 277 -19.76 4.27 -8.76
CA LYS A 277 -19.38 4.07 -10.17
C LYS A 277 -18.18 4.93 -10.59
N THR A 278 -18.09 6.15 -10.08
CA THR A 278 -16.98 7.07 -10.37
C THR A 278 -15.68 6.56 -9.76
N ALA A 279 -15.71 6.12 -8.50
CA ALA A 279 -14.57 5.49 -7.84
C ALA A 279 -14.15 4.20 -8.56
N ALA A 280 -15.12 3.34 -8.89
CA ALA A 280 -14.89 2.09 -9.63
C ALA A 280 -14.25 2.35 -11.00
N LYS A 281 -14.72 3.37 -11.73
CA LYS A 281 -14.14 3.78 -13.01
C LYS A 281 -12.68 4.23 -12.87
N ALA A 282 -12.39 5.08 -11.87
CA ALA A 282 -11.04 5.53 -11.58
C ALA A 282 -10.11 4.36 -11.25
N MET A 283 -10.55 3.42 -10.41
CA MET A 283 -9.81 2.22 -10.06
C MET A 283 -9.55 1.32 -11.28
N ASN A 284 -10.58 1.05 -12.08
CA ASN A 284 -10.50 0.15 -13.24
C ASN A 284 -9.61 0.72 -14.36
N ASN A 285 -9.54 2.04 -14.49
CA ASN A 285 -8.71 2.72 -15.48
C ASN A 285 -7.25 2.87 -15.05
N SER A 286 -6.94 2.73 -13.75
CA SER A 286 -5.57 2.51 -13.34
C SER A 286 -5.10 1.22 -14.04
N LYS A 287 -3.95 1.19 -14.73
CA LYS A 287 -3.42 -0.04 -15.36
C LYS A 287 -2.13 -0.54 -14.72
N GLY A 288 -1.98 -0.25 -13.42
CA GLY A 288 -0.77 -0.44 -12.66
C GLY A 288 0.21 0.71 -12.92
N ASN A 289 0.73 1.24 -11.83
CA ASN A 289 1.73 2.28 -11.84
C ASN A 289 3.12 1.68 -11.55
N ILE A 290 4.14 2.13 -12.26
CA ILE A 290 5.55 1.74 -12.01
C ILE A 290 6.24 2.83 -11.15
N ASP A 291 5.68 4.04 -11.14
CA ASP A 291 6.20 5.14 -10.35
C ASP A 291 5.78 5.02 -8.89
N LEU A 292 6.59 5.64 -8.04
CA LEU A 292 6.54 5.55 -6.59
C LEU A 292 6.03 6.84 -5.95
N VAL A 293 5.52 7.71 -6.81
CA VAL A 293 5.06 9.06 -6.54
C VAL A 293 3.76 9.26 -7.31
N GLU A 294 2.79 9.91 -6.69
CA GLU A 294 1.42 10.05 -7.21
C GLU A 294 1.12 11.52 -7.60
N ASN A 295 -0.05 11.78 -8.21
CA ASN A 295 -0.47 13.11 -8.67
C ASN A 295 -1.52 13.78 -7.75
N ASP A 296 -1.30 13.71 -6.45
CA ASP A 296 -2.23 14.21 -5.43
C ASP A 296 -2.57 15.69 -5.62
N LEU A 297 -1.58 16.55 -5.86
CA LEU A 297 -1.84 17.99 -5.93
C LEU A 297 -2.53 18.38 -7.24
N GLU A 298 -2.30 17.67 -8.34
CA GLU A 298 -3.07 17.84 -9.58
C GLU A 298 -4.55 17.50 -9.33
N ALA A 299 -4.82 16.40 -8.61
CA ALA A 299 -6.19 16.03 -8.24
C ALA A 299 -6.86 17.09 -7.34
N ILE A 300 -6.11 17.67 -6.40
CA ILE A 300 -6.60 18.78 -5.57
C ILE A 300 -6.87 20.03 -6.41
N ASP A 301 -5.89 20.46 -7.21
CA ASP A 301 -5.96 21.67 -8.05
C ASP A 301 -7.17 21.61 -9.00
N LYS A 302 -7.31 20.50 -9.73
CA LYS A 302 -8.47 20.28 -10.60
C LYS A 302 -9.78 20.10 -9.84
N GLY A 303 -9.73 19.55 -8.62
CA GLY A 303 -10.86 19.51 -7.70
C GLY A 303 -11.33 20.92 -7.30
N CYS A 304 -10.39 21.81 -6.99
CA CYS A 304 -10.62 23.22 -6.67
C CYS A 304 -11.21 23.98 -7.87
N GLU A 305 -10.65 23.82 -9.07
CA GLU A 305 -11.19 24.41 -10.31
C GLU A 305 -12.65 23.98 -10.53
N LYS A 306 -12.92 22.68 -10.42
CA LYS A 306 -14.25 22.13 -10.72
C LYS A 306 -15.28 22.44 -9.64
N PHE A 307 -14.88 22.40 -8.38
CA PHE A 307 -15.74 22.58 -7.21
C PHE A 307 -15.35 23.83 -6.44
N TRP A 308 -15.26 24.95 -7.15
CA TRP A 308 -14.77 26.24 -6.62
C TRP A 308 -15.50 26.73 -5.36
N GLN A 309 -16.77 26.35 -5.17
CA GLN A 309 -17.58 26.68 -3.98
C GLN A 309 -17.18 25.94 -2.70
N ALA A 310 -16.38 24.89 -2.81
CA ALA A 310 -15.89 24.18 -1.64
C ALA A 310 -14.90 25.06 -0.86
N LYS A 311 -15.05 25.05 0.46
CA LYS A 311 -14.24 25.78 1.43
C LYS A 311 -13.10 24.94 2.01
N ASN A 312 -13.23 23.62 1.99
CA ASN A 312 -12.25 22.70 2.56
C ASN A 312 -11.94 21.56 1.58
N ILE A 313 -10.71 21.08 1.62
CA ILE A 313 -10.25 19.90 0.89
C ILE A 313 -9.93 18.81 1.92
N VAL A 314 -10.42 17.61 1.68
CA VAL A 314 -10.06 16.42 2.47
C VAL A 314 -9.32 15.47 1.55
N LEU A 315 -8.00 15.42 1.65
CA LEU A 315 -7.17 14.46 0.92
C LEU A 315 -7.14 13.15 1.70
N ILE A 316 -7.42 12.03 1.05
CA ILE A 316 -7.26 10.69 1.61
C ILE A 316 -6.27 9.92 0.73
N ALA A 317 -5.10 9.62 1.30
CA ALA A 317 -4.00 8.94 0.63
C ALA A 317 -3.31 7.98 1.61
N ASP A 318 -2.36 7.18 1.14
CA ASP A 318 -1.48 6.39 2.01
C ASP A 318 -0.09 7.00 2.12
N ASN A 319 0.67 6.58 3.13
CA ASN A 319 2.03 7.08 3.36
C ASN A 319 3.10 6.33 2.54
N ASN A 320 2.73 5.41 1.64
CA ASN A 320 3.69 4.61 0.86
C ASN A 320 4.33 5.42 -0.27
N ALA A 321 3.60 6.36 -0.89
CA ALA A 321 4.10 7.22 -1.96
C ALA A 321 3.95 8.72 -1.60
N PRO A 322 4.93 9.59 -1.89
CA PRO A 322 4.74 11.04 -1.82
C PRO A 322 4.10 11.58 -3.11
N PRO A 323 3.48 12.77 -3.04
CA PRO A 323 3.09 13.50 -4.24
C PRO A 323 4.30 13.90 -5.09
N ARG A 324 4.23 13.65 -6.39
CA ARG A 324 5.20 14.08 -7.41
C ARG A 324 5.16 15.58 -7.64
N ASP A 325 3.97 16.13 -7.54
CA ASP A 325 3.55 17.40 -8.09
C ASP A 325 3.45 18.49 -7.01
N THR A 326 4.30 18.40 -5.98
CA THR A 326 4.38 19.40 -4.89
C THR A 326 4.59 20.84 -5.36
N ALA A 327 5.09 21.05 -6.59
CA ALA A 327 5.18 22.36 -7.23
C ALA A 327 3.81 23.03 -7.45
N LEU A 328 2.72 22.27 -7.55
CA LEU A 328 1.35 22.78 -7.70
C LEU A 328 0.77 23.36 -6.40
N LEU A 329 1.49 23.26 -5.28
CA LEU A 329 1.03 23.79 -3.99
C LEU A 329 0.72 25.28 -4.06
N VAL A 330 1.41 26.03 -4.91
CA VAL A 330 1.17 27.46 -5.15
C VAL A 330 -0.25 27.77 -5.66
N ASN A 331 -0.92 26.79 -6.27
CA ASN A 331 -2.29 26.95 -6.79
C ASN A 331 -3.38 26.64 -5.76
N ILE A 332 -3.01 26.16 -4.56
CA ILE A 332 -3.97 25.67 -3.57
C ILE A 332 -4.14 26.72 -2.46
N ASP A 333 -5.29 27.39 -2.46
CA ASP A 333 -5.63 28.50 -1.56
C ASP A 333 -6.59 28.10 -0.43
N LYS A 334 -7.02 26.84 -0.38
CA LYS A 334 -7.98 26.31 0.59
C LYS A 334 -7.32 25.33 1.57
N PRO A 335 -7.82 25.23 2.81
CA PRO A 335 -7.36 24.24 3.78
C PRO A 335 -7.39 22.80 3.26
N VAL A 336 -6.24 22.13 3.30
CA VAL A 336 -6.08 20.72 2.95
C VAL A 336 -5.89 19.89 4.21
N HIS A 337 -6.94 19.17 4.57
CA HIS A 337 -6.92 18.19 5.67
C HIS A 337 -6.56 16.82 5.10
N VAL A 338 -5.40 16.29 5.47
CA VAL A 338 -4.88 15.02 4.95
C VAL A 338 -5.18 13.90 5.93
N ILE A 339 -5.85 12.86 5.46
CA ILE A 339 -6.05 11.59 6.16
C ILE A 339 -5.09 10.58 5.54
N LEU A 340 -4.08 10.16 6.30
CA LEU A 340 -3.08 9.19 5.86
C LEU A 340 -3.45 7.79 6.34
N CYS A 341 -3.59 6.88 5.39
CA CYS A 341 -3.83 5.46 5.60
C CYS A 341 -2.52 4.69 5.72
N GLY A 342 -2.55 3.58 6.47
CA GLY A 342 -1.40 2.68 6.58
C GLY A 342 -0.15 3.26 7.25
N VAL A 343 -0.28 4.39 7.96
CA VAL A 343 0.79 4.92 8.81
C VAL A 343 1.05 3.93 9.94
N LYS A 344 2.32 3.70 10.24
CA LYS A 344 2.79 2.84 11.32
C LYS A 344 3.80 3.62 12.14
N ASP A 345 3.89 3.31 13.42
CA ASP A 345 4.79 3.99 14.36
C ASP A 345 6.27 3.92 13.93
N ASP A 346 6.64 2.93 13.14
CA ASP A 346 8.02 2.70 12.65
C ASP A 346 8.33 3.37 11.31
N ARG A 347 7.36 4.09 10.70
CA ARG A 347 7.53 4.79 9.43
C ARG A 347 7.18 6.26 9.58
N ALA A 348 8.19 7.11 9.41
CA ALA A 348 7.99 8.56 9.36
C ALA A 348 6.96 8.94 8.28
N ILE A 349 6.16 9.95 8.58
CA ILE A 349 5.24 10.52 7.60
C ILE A 349 6.05 11.29 6.58
N ARG A 350 5.69 11.13 5.30
CA ARG A 350 6.33 11.86 4.22
C ARG A 350 6.10 13.36 4.40
N THR A 351 7.20 14.12 4.43
CA THR A 351 7.18 15.56 4.69
C THR A 351 6.38 16.34 3.65
N ALA A 352 6.19 15.81 2.43
CA ALA A 352 5.34 16.41 1.42
C ALA A 352 3.88 16.59 1.90
N TYR A 353 3.30 15.58 2.56
CA TYR A 353 1.96 15.67 3.14
C TYR A 353 1.92 16.66 4.30
N LEU A 354 2.92 16.61 5.19
CA LEU A 354 3.04 17.54 6.32
C LEU A 354 3.08 18.99 5.82
N ASN A 355 3.90 19.29 4.82
CA ASN A 355 4.03 20.62 4.24
C ASN A 355 2.78 21.06 3.48
N LEU A 356 2.10 20.15 2.77
CA LEU A 356 0.82 20.43 2.11
C LEU A 356 -0.22 20.92 3.13
N ALA A 357 -0.43 20.16 4.21
CA ALA A 357 -1.39 20.54 5.24
C ALA A 357 -0.96 21.80 6.00
N TYR A 358 0.33 21.92 6.35
CA TYR A 358 0.84 23.08 7.07
C TYR A 358 0.68 24.38 6.27
N LYS A 359 1.09 24.38 5.00
CA LYS A 359 1.07 25.59 4.16
C LYS A 359 -0.33 26.02 3.73
N THR A 360 -1.29 25.10 3.79
CA THR A 360 -2.69 25.41 3.46
C THR A 360 -3.55 25.70 4.71
N ASN A 361 -2.96 25.76 5.91
CA ASN A 361 -3.71 25.85 7.18
C ASN A 361 -4.71 24.69 7.40
N GLY A 362 -4.34 23.52 6.89
CA GLY A 362 -5.07 22.28 7.09
C GLY A 362 -4.62 21.49 8.32
N SER A 363 -4.63 20.17 8.23
CA SER A 363 -4.25 19.26 9.33
C SER A 363 -3.87 17.87 8.81
N ILE A 364 -3.16 17.08 9.64
CA ILE A 364 -2.83 15.67 9.34
C ILE A 364 -3.55 14.74 10.31
N HIS A 365 -4.06 13.62 9.79
CA HIS A 365 -4.79 12.62 10.55
C HIS A 365 -4.29 11.21 10.22
N THR A 366 -4.03 10.41 11.25
CA THR A 366 -3.62 9.00 11.16
C THR A 366 -4.57 8.11 11.97
N MET A 367 -4.30 6.81 12.12
CA MET A 367 -5.12 5.98 13.02
C MET A 367 -4.99 6.42 14.48
N GLU A 368 -3.76 6.71 14.89
CA GLU A 368 -3.36 6.87 16.29
C GLU A 368 -3.41 8.34 16.72
N GLN A 369 -2.96 9.26 15.86
CA GLN A 369 -2.75 10.65 16.23
C GLN A 369 -3.32 11.64 15.21
N ASP A 370 -3.70 12.82 15.70
CA ASP A 370 -4.08 13.99 14.91
C ASP A 370 -3.02 15.08 15.12
N LEU A 371 -2.62 15.75 14.04
CA LEU A 371 -1.73 16.91 14.09
C LEU A 371 -2.48 18.13 13.55
N LEU A 372 -2.78 19.07 14.46
CA LEU A 372 -3.39 20.36 14.17
C LEU A 372 -2.32 21.44 14.27
N PHE A 373 -2.21 22.30 13.26
CA PHE A 373 -1.18 23.35 13.21
C PHE A 373 -1.57 24.63 13.97
N ILE A 374 -2.60 24.56 14.82
CA ILE A 374 -3.30 25.73 15.39
C ILE A 374 -2.45 26.51 16.42
N THR A 375 -1.39 25.94 16.98
CA THR A 375 -0.66 26.58 18.09
C THR A 375 0.84 26.25 18.24
N GLN A 376 1.42 25.38 17.39
CA GLN A 376 2.73 24.77 17.69
C GLN A 376 3.87 25.05 16.70
N SER A 377 3.62 25.69 15.56
CA SER A 377 4.57 25.69 14.44
C SER A 377 5.16 27.07 14.15
N ASN A 378 6.04 27.53 15.03
CA ASN A 378 6.94 28.66 14.74
C ASN A 378 8.27 28.11 14.25
N GLU A 379 8.97 28.91 13.43
CA GLU A 379 10.34 28.66 12.98
C GLU A 379 11.24 28.19 14.14
N GLY A 380 12.00 27.12 13.92
CA GLY A 380 12.92 26.53 14.90
C GLY A 380 12.29 25.60 15.95
N LYS A 381 10.95 25.51 16.06
CA LYS A 381 10.30 24.61 17.02
C LYS A 381 10.35 23.15 16.55
N THR A 382 10.72 22.26 17.47
CA THR A 382 10.66 20.81 17.28
C THR A 382 9.41 20.22 17.93
N PHE A 383 8.83 19.19 17.32
CA PHE A 383 7.73 18.41 17.91
C PHE A 383 7.83 16.95 17.51
N THR A 384 7.15 16.08 18.25
CA THR A 384 7.06 14.64 17.96
C THR A 384 5.67 14.29 17.45
N PHE A 385 5.60 13.53 16.37
CA PHE A 385 4.36 13.01 15.81
C PHE A 385 4.60 11.61 15.26
N MET A 386 3.74 10.66 15.62
CA MET A 386 3.90 9.23 15.26
C MET A 386 5.30 8.69 15.59
N GLY A 387 5.81 8.98 16.79
CA GLY A 387 7.13 8.55 17.25
C GLY A 387 8.33 9.21 16.56
N ASN A 388 8.10 10.12 15.60
CA ASN A 388 9.15 10.78 14.83
C ASN A 388 9.25 12.26 15.19
N ASN A 389 10.47 12.79 15.23
CA ASN A 389 10.71 14.20 15.52
C ASN A 389 10.75 15.02 14.22
N TYR A 390 10.15 16.21 14.28
CA TYR A 390 10.09 17.17 13.18
C TYR A 390 10.48 18.55 13.68
N ILE A 391 10.94 19.39 12.77
CA ILE A 391 11.28 20.80 13.00
C ILE A 391 10.69 21.67 11.91
N VAL A 392 10.28 22.89 12.25
CA VAL A 392 9.95 23.93 11.26
C VAL A 392 11.24 24.68 10.91
N ARG A 393 11.67 24.63 9.65
CA ARG A 393 12.81 25.39 9.12
C ARG A 393 12.45 26.08 7.82
N ASN A 394 12.73 27.37 7.72
CA ASN A 394 12.40 28.24 6.59
C ASN A 394 10.93 28.06 6.15
N GLY A 395 10.01 28.01 7.11
CA GLY A 395 8.59 27.78 6.84
C GLY A 395 8.26 26.42 6.21
N LYS A 396 9.13 25.41 6.37
CA LYS A 396 8.91 24.02 5.95
C LYS A 396 9.05 23.07 7.12
N LEU A 397 8.25 22.01 7.10
CA LEU A 397 8.36 20.90 8.03
C LEU A 397 9.39 19.89 7.51
N GLU A 398 10.39 19.63 8.34
CA GLU A 398 11.50 18.72 8.05
C GLU A 398 11.62 17.67 9.15
N ARG A 399 12.13 16.48 8.81
CA ARG A 399 12.44 15.45 9.80
C ARG A 399 13.68 15.88 10.58
N TYR A 400 13.64 15.68 11.89
CA TYR A 400 14.73 16.04 12.80
C TYR A 400 15.22 14.78 13.53
N GLU A 401 16.51 14.51 13.48
CA GLU A 401 17.15 13.49 14.33
C GLU A 401 18.06 14.25 15.30
N LYS A 402 17.87 14.05 16.61
CA LYS A 402 18.81 14.59 17.60
C LYS A 402 20.13 13.85 17.41
N THR A 403 21.16 14.57 16.96
CA THR A 403 22.55 14.12 17.00
C THR A 403 23.02 13.91 18.42
#